data_AF-A0A016W6A0-F1
#
_entry.id   AF-A0A016W6A0-F1
#
_cell.length_a   1.000
_cell.length_b   1.000
_cell.length_c   1.000
_cell.angle_alpha   90.00
_cell.angle_beta   90.00
_cell.angle_gamma   90.00
#
_symmetry.space_group_name_H-M   'P 1'
#
loop_
_entity.id
_entity.type
_entity.pdbx_description
1 polymer ?
#
loop_
_entity_poly.entity_id
_entity_poly.type
_entity_poly.pdbx_seq_one_letter_code
_entity_poly.pdbx_strand_id
1 'polypeptide(L)' 'MVYRAVVRSVALYGAECWPATKEVERRLSVMETKMLRWTAGIIRADRIRNEKIRERFGIAPIADKLR' A
#
# COMPACT_ATOMS: atom_id res chain seq x y z
N MET A 1 8.38 4.94 8.33
CA MET A 1 8.95 3.63 8.74
C MET A 1 8.10 2.44 8.30
N VAL A 2 6.79 2.43 8.59
CA VAL A 2 5.87 1.32 8.23
C VAL A 2 5.90 0.98 6.73
N TYR A 3 5.89 2.00 5.86
CA TYR A 3 5.96 1.79 4.41
C TYR A 3 7.22 1.06 3.96
N ARG A 4 8.39 1.45 4.46
CA ARG A 4 9.67 0.80 4.12
C ARG A 4 9.71 -0.65 4.61
N ALA A 5 9.13 -0.93 5.78
CA ALA A 5 9.02 -2.29 6.29
C ALA A 5 8.11 -3.14 5.38
N VAL A 6 6.91 -2.64 5.04
CA VAL A 6 5.98 -3.35 4.15
C VAL A 6 6.58 -3.55 2.76
N VAL A 7 7.18 -2.52 2.15
CA VAL A 7 7.85 -2.66 0.84
C VAL A 7 9.01 -3.64 0.91
N ARG A 8 9.80 -3.65 1.98
CA ARG A 8 10.87 -4.63 2.17
C ARG A 8 10.32 -6.05 2.34
N SER A 9 9.31 -6.23 3.18
CA SER A 9 8.64 -7.51 3.38
C SER A 9 8.04 -8.03 2.07
N VAL A 10 7.46 -7.14 1.26
CA VAL A 10 6.90 -7.47 -0.06
C VAL A 10 7.99 -7.79 -1.07
N ALA A 11 9.07 -7.01 -1.12
CA ALA A 11 10.21 -7.30 -1.99
C ALA A 11 10.87 -8.64 -1.62
N LEU A 12 10.98 -8.95 -0.32
CA LEU A 12 11.48 -10.22 0.19
C LEU A 12 10.53 -11.39 -0.15
N TYR A 13 9.23 -11.25 0.13
CA TYR A 13 8.24 -12.31 -0.12
C TYR A 13 7.98 -12.54 -1.61
N GLY A 14 7.95 -11.46 -2.39
CA GLY A 14 7.76 -11.50 -3.84
C GLY A 14 8.95 -12.08 -4.61
N ALA A 15 10.16 -12.09 -4.01
CA ALA A 15 11.34 -12.72 -4.60
C ALA A 15 11.34 -14.26 -4.46
N GLU A 16 10.64 -14.81 -3.46
CA GLU A 16 10.65 -16.25 -3.17
C GLU A 16 9.54 -17.02 -3.89
N CYS A 17 8.43 -16.37 -4.24
CA CYS A 17 7.29 -17.06 -4.82
C CYS A 17 6.36 -16.08 -5.54
N TRP A 18 6.33 -16.14 -6.88
CA TRP A 18 5.24 -15.83 -7.84
C TRP A 18 5.67 -15.01 -9.07
N PRO A 19 5.05 -15.25 -10.25
CA PRO A 19 4.94 -14.21 -11.26
C PRO A 19 4.05 -13.08 -10.71
N ALA A 20 4.53 -11.84 -10.78
CA ALA A 20 3.84 -10.63 -10.34
C ALA A 20 2.41 -10.56 -10.93
N THR A 21 1.42 -11.04 -10.17
CA THR A 21 0.03 -11.15 -10.60
C THR A 21 -0.76 -10.01 -9.98
N LYS A 22 -1.59 -9.35 -10.80
CA LYS A 22 -2.42 -8.17 -10.43
C LYS A 22 -3.24 -8.35 -9.15
N GLU A 23 -3.54 -9.59 -8.76
CA GLU A 23 -4.23 -9.88 -7.50
C GLU A 23 -3.38 -9.54 -6.27
N VAL A 24 -2.09 -9.86 -6.29
CA VAL A 24 -1.16 -9.53 -5.19
C VAL A 24 -1.00 -8.02 -5.09
N GLU A 25 -0.81 -7.32 -6.21
CA GLU A 25 -0.76 -5.85 -6.26
C GLU A 25 -2.03 -5.22 -5.68
N ARG A 26 -3.21 -5.77 -6.03
CA ARG A 26 -4.50 -5.31 -5.51
C ARG A 26 -4.62 -5.55 -4.00
N ARG A 27 -4.24 -6.73 -3.50
CA ARG A 27 -4.25 -7.03 -2.05
C ARG A 27 -3.31 -6.10 -1.28
N LEU A 28 -2.14 -5.80 -1.83
CA LEU A 28 -1.17 -4.87 -1.24
C LEU A 28 -1.68 -3.44 -1.22
N SER A 29 -2.30 -2.97 -2.30
CA SER A 29 -2.93 -1.64 -2.38
C SER A 29 -4.04 -1.46 -1.32
N VAL A 30 -4.82 -2.53 -1.06
CA VAL A 30 -5.85 -2.54 0.00
C VAL A 30 -5.22 -2.49 1.39
N MET A 31 -4.19 -3.31 1.65
CA MET A 31 -3.45 -3.32 2.91
C MET A 31 -2.80 -1.97 3.21
N GLU A 32 -2.12 -1.38 2.24
CA GLU A 32 -1.50 -0.04 2.33
C GLU A 32 -2.55 1.00 2.71
N THR A 33 -3.64 1.10 1.94
CA THR A 33 -4.70 2.06 2.21
C THR A 33 -5.30 1.88 3.61
N LYS A 34 -5.48 0.63 4.06
CA LYS A 34 -6.01 0.33 5.40
C LYS A 34 -5.06 0.80 6.50
N MET A 35 -3.76 0.57 6.35
CA MET A 35 -2.75 1.03 7.32
C MET A 35 -2.61 2.55 7.33
N LEU A 36 -2.65 3.20 6.16
CA LEU A 36 -2.59 4.67 6.08
C LEU A 36 -3.81 5.31 6.73
N ARG A 37 -5.00 4.74 6.54
CA ARG A 37 -6.21 5.18 7.25
C ARG A 37 -6.08 5.05 8.75
N TRP A 38 -5.62 3.91 9.23
CA TRP A 38 -5.38 3.68 10.66
C TRP A 38 -4.36 4.67 11.24
N THR A 39 -3.25 4.89 10.55
CA THR A 39 -2.19 5.81 10.99
C THR A 39 -2.65 7.26 11.01
N ALA A 40 -3.49 7.66 10.05
CA ALA A 40 -4.04 9.00 9.98
C ALA A 40 -5.29 9.22 10.84
N GLY A 41 -5.77 8.18 11.55
CA GLY A 41 -7.04 8.24 12.29
C GLY A 41 -8.28 8.44 11.40
N ILE A 42 -8.17 8.16 10.09
CA ILE A 42 -9.23 8.41 9.12
C ILE A 42 -10.27 7.31 9.25
N ILE A 43 -11.46 7.68 9.67
CA ILE A 43 -12.59 6.76 9.81
C ILE A 43 -13.38 6.68 8.50
N ARG A 44 -14.24 5.66 8.37
CA ARG A 44 -15.09 5.51 7.17
C ARG A 44 -15.99 6.74 6.94
N ALA A 45 -16.33 7.46 8.01
CA ALA A 45 -17.17 8.66 7.96
C ALA A 45 -16.48 9.86 7.28
N ASP A 46 -15.15 9.94 7.30
CA ASP A 46 -14.39 11.00 6.62
C ASP A 46 -14.61 11.00 5.09
N ARG A 47 -15.02 9.86 4.50
CA ARG A 47 -15.21 9.68 3.05
C ARG A 47 -14.02 10.20 2.21
N ILE A 48 -12.82 10.23 2.78
CA ILE A 48 -11.61 10.68 2.10
C ILE A 48 -11.19 9.64 1.05
N ARG A 49 -11.00 10.12 -0.18
CA ARG A 49 -10.49 9.35 -1.32
C ARG A 49 -9.11 8.80 -1.02
N ASN A 50 -8.85 7.55 -1.41
CA ASN A 50 -7.55 6.89 -1.19
C ASN A 50 -6.38 7.67 -1.80
N GLU A 51 -6.59 8.37 -2.91
CA GLU A 51 -5.59 9.24 -3.55
C GLU A 51 -5.15 10.38 -2.63
N LYS A 52 -6.09 11.04 -1.95
CA LYS A 52 -5.82 12.13 -1.00
C LYS A 52 -5.01 11.65 0.21
N ILE A 53 -5.29 10.41 0.65
CA ILE A 53 -4.54 9.76 1.73
C ILE A 53 -3.10 9.51 1.28
N ARG A 54 -2.91 8.98 0.07
CA ARG A 54 -1.58 8.75 -0.51
C ARG A 54 -0.78 10.02 -0.69
N GLU A 55 -1.40 11.08 -1.21
CA GLU A 55 -0.81 12.42 -1.36
C GLU A 55 -0.32 12.96 0.00
N ARG A 56 -1.15 12.86 1.05
CA ARG A 56 -0.80 13.30 2.40
C ARG A 56 0.44 12.59 2.97
N PHE A 57 0.68 11.35 2.57
CA PHE A 57 1.84 10.57 2.99
C PHE A 57 2.99 10.55 1.96
N GLY A 58 2.82 11.18 0.79
CA GLY A 58 3.80 11.17 -0.30
C GLY A 58 4.07 9.76 -0.86
N ILE A 59 3.07 8.88 -0.84
CA ILE A 59 3.25 7.46 -1.23
C ILE A 59 2.79 7.25 -2.67
N ALA A 60 3.74 6.94 -3.55
CA ALA A 60 3.45 6.46 -4.90
C ALA A 60 2.84 5.04 -4.87
N PRO A 61 1.96 4.70 -5.82
CA PRO A 61 1.31 3.39 -5.86
C PRO A 61 2.31 2.23 -5.85
N ILE A 62 2.04 1.17 -5.09
CA ILE A 62 2.88 -0.04 -5.08
C ILE A 62 3.07 -0.62 -6.49
N ALA A 63 2.02 -0.56 -7.34
CA ALA A 63 2.10 -0.98 -8.74
C ALA A 63 3.15 -0.20 -9.55
N ASP A 64 3.41 1.06 -9.19
CA ASP A 64 4.42 1.89 -9.84
C ASP A 64 5.84 1.53 -9.39
N LYS A 65 5.99 0.92 -8.20
CA LYS A 65 7.28 0.51 -7.62
C LYS A 65 7.67 -0.95 -7.90
N LEU A 66 6.71 -1.75 -8.36
CA LEU A 66 6.91 -3.14 -8.77
C LEU A 66 7.19 -3.27 -10.28
N ARG A 67 7.31 -2.14 -10.98
CA ARG A 67 7.62 -2.06 -12.41
C ARG A 67 9.12 -2.02 -12.68
#